data_AF-A0A962UG40-F1
#
_entry.id   AF-A0A962UG40-F1
#
_cell.length_a   1.000
_cell.length_b   1.000
_cell.length_c   1.000
_cell.angle_alpha   90.00
_cell.angle_beta   90.00
_cell.angle_gamma   90.00
#
_symmetry.space_group_name_H-M   'P 1'
#
loop_
_entity.id
_entity.type
_entity.pdbx_description
1 polymer ?
#
loop_
_entity_poly.entity_id
_entity_poly.type
_entity_poly.pdbx_seq_one_letter_code
_entity_poly.pdbx_strand_id
1 'polypeptide(L)'
;MSTARYTVGIDLGTTHCVLAAVDLTASDGDEVVERIELIPQLTAPGAVEERPMLPSFLYLPHPDELRPEDRVLPWGEPPFVVGELARAMGSRTPIRLVSSAKSWLCHPGVDRRAAILPVEAPEEVGQISPLQASIRYLEHLRAAWDHQ
;
A
#
# COMPACT_ATOMS: atom_id res chain seq x y z
N MET A 1 15.63 24.05 13.16
CA MET A 1 14.52 23.14 12.80
C MET A 1 13.91 23.68 11.52
N SER A 2 13.80 22.89 10.46
CA SER A 2 13.10 23.33 9.24
C SER A 2 11.61 23.42 9.53
N THR A 3 10.95 24.46 9.04
CA THR A 3 9.49 24.57 9.06
C THR A 3 8.90 23.55 8.10
N ALA A 4 7.85 22.84 8.51
CA ALA A 4 7.15 21.91 7.63
C ALA A 4 6.48 22.68 6.48
N ARG A 5 6.69 22.24 5.23
CA ARG A 5 6.03 22.81 4.05
C ARG A 5 4.63 22.24 3.84
N TYR A 6 4.45 20.95 4.13
CA TYR A 6 3.18 20.26 3.92
C TYR A 6 2.68 19.65 5.23
N THR A 7 1.36 19.61 5.40
CA THR A 7 0.71 18.63 6.28
C THR A 7 0.07 17.56 5.41
N VAL A 8 0.28 16.30 5.77
CA VAL A 8 -0.15 15.14 4.98
C VAL A 8 -1.26 14.40 5.73
N GLY A 9 -2.36 14.15 5.04
CA GLY A 9 -3.47 13.33 5.50
C GLY A 9 -3.43 11.96 4.81
N ILE A 10 -3.58 10.89 5.60
CA ILE A 10 -3.67 9.52 5.08
C ILE A 10 -4.95 8.89 5.59
N ASP A 11 -5.84 8.51 4.68
CA ASP A 11 -6.89 7.54 4.99
C ASP A 11 -6.32 6.13 4.77
N LEU A 12 -6.15 5.38 5.86
CA LEU A 12 -5.74 3.98 5.83
C LEU A 12 -6.98 3.11 6.01
N GLY A 13 -7.69 2.88 4.90
CA GLY A 13 -8.95 2.16 4.86
C GLY A 13 -8.79 0.64 4.69
N THR A 14 -9.89 -0.09 4.89
CA THR A 14 -9.93 -1.56 4.72
C THR A 14 -9.73 -1.99 3.27
N THR A 15 -10.26 -1.22 2.33
CA THR A 15 -10.26 -1.56 0.89
C THR A 15 -9.34 -0.67 0.08
N HIS A 16 -9.23 0.62 0.43
CA HIS A 16 -8.38 1.58 -0.25
C HIS A 16 -7.68 2.48 0.76
N CYS A 17 -6.54 3.01 0.35
CA CYS A 17 -5.85 4.11 0.98
C CYS A 17 -5.89 5.34 0.08
N VAL A 18 -5.92 6.52 0.69
CA VAL A 18 -5.84 7.81 0.00
C VAL A 18 -4.80 8.68 0.70
N LEU A 19 -4.03 9.41 -0.10
CA LEU A 19 -3.03 10.37 0.35
C LEU A 19 -3.46 11.77 -0.10
N ALA A 20 -3.45 12.73 0.82
CA ALA A 20 -3.75 14.13 0.55
C ALA A 20 -2.71 15.02 1.24
N ALA A 21 -2.47 16.20 0.70
CA ALA A 21 -1.59 17.18 1.32
C ALA A 21 -2.15 18.59 1.22
N VAL A 22 -1.83 19.39 2.24
CA VAL A 22 -2.04 20.85 2.26
C VAL A 22 -0.69 21.53 2.23
N ASP A 23 -0.48 22.48 1.31
CA ASP A 23 0.72 23.32 1.28
C ASP A 23 0.57 24.47 2.29
N LEU A 24 1.30 24.36 3.41
CA LEU A 24 1.28 25.33 4.51
C LEU A 24 1.93 26.67 4.13
N THR A 25 2.72 26.72 3.07
CA THR A 25 3.35 27.95 2.59
C THR A 25 2.49 28.70 1.58
N ALA A 26 1.58 27.98 0.91
CA ALA A 26 0.62 28.56 -0.02
C ALA A 26 -0.77 28.76 0.62
N SER A 27 -0.99 28.33 1.85
CA SER A 27 -2.25 28.51 2.59
C SER A 27 -2.12 29.64 3.61
N ASP A 28 -3.12 30.52 3.71
CA ASP A 28 -3.08 31.72 4.56
C ASP A 28 -4.36 31.96 5.37
N GLY A 29 -4.93 30.91 5.97
CA GLY A 29 -6.06 31.02 6.92
C GLY A 29 -7.41 31.33 6.28
N ASP A 30 -7.42 32.09 5.18
CA ASP A 30 -8.59 32.34 4.32
C ASP A 30 -8.58 31.40 3.10
N GLU A 31 -7.41 31.07 2.54
CA GLU A 31 -7.23 30.08 1.47
C GLU A 31 -6.47 28.83 1.95
N VAL A 32 -6.98 27.65 1.59
CA VAL A 32 -6.34 26.35 1.87
C VAL A 32 -6.00 25.68 0.55
N VAL A 33 -4.70 25.54 0.26
CA VAL A 33 -4.22 24.86 -0.94
C VAL A 33 -4.04 23.37 -0.63
N GLU A 34 -5.09 22.59 -0.88
CA GLU A 34 -5.13 21.14 -0.69
C GLU A 34 -5.15 20.37 -2.01
N ARG A 35 -4.59 19.15 -2.02
CA ARG A 35 -4.66 18.24 -3.17
C ARG A 35 -4.74 16.79 -2.73
N ILE A 36 -5.41 15.97 -3.55
CA ILE A 36 -5.28 14.51 -3.51
C ILE A 36 -4.03 14.14 -4.30
N GLU A 37 -3.15 13.36 -3.68
CA GLU A 37 -1.94 12.87 -4.34
C GLU A 37 -2.28 11.69 -5.23
N LEU A 38 -1.73 11.70 -6.45
CA LEU A 38 -1.72 10.51 -7.28
C LEU A 38 -0.61 9.57 -6.79
N ILE A 39 -0.91 8.28 -6.74
CA ILE A 39 -0.05 7.25 -6.18
C ILE A 39 0.41 6.34 -7.33
N PRO A 40 1.67 6.43 -7.77
CA PRO A 40 2.25 5.47 -8.69
C PRO A 40 2.13 4.06 -8.11
N GLN A 41 1.61 3.13 -8.90
CA GLN A 41 1.48 1.73 -8.50
C GLN A 41 1.45 0.84 -9.73
N LEU A 42 1.78 -0.43 -9.55
CA LEU A 42 1.69 -1.41 -10.62
C LEU A 42 0.21 -1.69 -10.92
N THR A 43 -0.21 -1.49 -12.17
CA THR A 43 -1.54 -1.86 -12.69
C THR A 43 -1.52 -3.15 -13.48
N ALA A 44 -0.36 -3.48 -14.06
CA ALA A 44 -0.04 -4.74 -14.70
C ALA A 44 1.45 -5.08 -14.46
N PRO A 45 1.90 -6.33 -14.70
CA PRO A 45 3.32 -6.68 -14.69
C PRO A 45 4.17 -5.69 -15.50
N GLY A 46 5.11 -5.01 -14.84
CA GLY A 46 6.00 -4.02 -15.45
C GLY A 46 5.34 -2.69 -15.86
N ALA A 47 4.06 -2.47 -15.56
CA ALA A 47 3.34 -1.24 -15.90
C ALA A 47 2.98 -0.44 -14.64
N VAL A 48 3.57 0.75 -14.51
CA VAL A 48 3.30 1.69 -13.42
C VAL A 48 2.40 2.80 -13.94
N GLU A 49 1.30 3.04 -13.22
CA GLU A 49 0.39 4.15 -13.49
C GLU A 49 0.06 4.89 -12.20
N GLU A 50 -0.27 6.17 -12.35
CA GLU A 50 -0.72 7.03 -11.27
C GLU A 50 -2.23 6.87 -11.04
N ARG A 51 -2.64 6.61 -9.80
CA ARG A 51 -4.05 6.49 -9.41
C ARG A 51 -4.34 7.32 -8.17
N PRO A 52 -5.54 7.91 -8.04
CA PRO A 52 -5.90 8.70 -6.85
C PRO A 52 -6.13 7.85 -5.59
N MET A 53 -6.18 6.52 -5.73
CA MET A 53 -6.40 5.58 -4.63
C MET A 53 -5.43 4.41 -4.77
N LEU A 54 -4.94 3.91 -3.63
CA LEU A 54 -4.16 2.69 -3.54
C LEU A 54 -5.04 1.59 -2.94
N PRO A 55 -5.40 0.53 -3.67
CA PRO A 55 -6.09 -0.61 -3.07
C PRO A 55 -5.27 -1.17 -1.88
N SER A 56 -5.92 -1.37 -0.73
CA SER A 56 -5.33 -1.88 0.52
C SER A 56 -5.12 -3.41 0.47
N PHE A 57 -4.45 -3.87 -0.59
CA PHE A 57 -4.13 -5.26 -0.87
C PHE A 57 -2.63 -5.43 -0.97
N LEU A 58 -2.12 -6.52 -0.39
CA LEU A 58 -0.73 -6.95 -0.55
C LEU A 58 -0.71 -8.36 -1.11
N TYR A 59 0.09 -8.58 -2.15
CA TYR A 59 0.25 -9.87 -2.80
C TYR A 59 1.66 -10.41 -2.55
N LEU A 60 1.75 -11.70 -2.18
CA LEU A 60 2.98 -12.44 -1.92
C LEU A 60 3.27 -13.42 -3.07
N PRO A 61 3.88 -12.93 -4.17
CA PRO A 61 4.01 -13.71 -5.39
C PRO A 61 4.96 -14.90 -5.24
N HIS A 62 4.68 -15.98 -5.97
CA HIS A 62 5.70 -16.98 -6.27
C HIS A 62 6.64 -16.45 -7.37
N PRO A 63 7.95 -16.78 -7.36
CA PRO A 63 8.87 -16.37 -8.43
C PRO A 63 8.43 -16.80 -9.84
N ASP A 64 7.79 -17.96 -9.97
CA ASP A 64 7.27 -18.47 -11.25
C ASP A 64 5.99 -17.76 -11.72
N GLU A 65 5.31 -17.05 -10.80
CA GLU A 65 4.06 -16.35 -11.10
C GLU A 65 4.30 -14.89 -11.49
N LEU A 66 5.24 -14.22 -10.82
CA LEU A 66 5.58 -12.84 -11.07
C LEU A 66 7.07 -12.64 -10.80
N ARG A 67 7.81 -12.31 -11.85
CA ARG A 67 9.27 -12.20 -11.77
C ARG A 67 9.65 -10.86 -11.15
N PRO A 68 10.87 -10.71 -10.60
CA PRO A 68 11.28 -9.46 -9.97
C PRO A 68 11.22 -8.26 -10.92
N GLU A 69 11.61 -8.42 -12.19
CA GLU A 69 11.53 -7.38 -13.22
C GLU A 69 10.09 -6.90 -13.53
N ASP A 70 9.10 -7.71 -13.20
CA ASP A 70 7.69 -7.39 -13.40
C ASP A 70 7.12 -6.54 -12.23
N ARG A 71 7.91 -6.32 -11.17
CA ARG A 71 7.51 -5.63 -9.92
C ARG A 71 8.27 -4.32 -9.68
N VAL A 72 8.86 -3.74 -10.71
CA VAL A 72 9.65 -2.51 -10.59
C VAL A 72 8.74 -1.30 -10.39
N LEU A 73 8.96 -0.58 -9.29
CA LEU A 73 8.41 0.74 -9.00
C LEU A 73 9.51 1.80 -9.16
N PRO A 74 9.15 3.10 -9.26
CA PRO A 74 10.15 4.17 -9.40
C PRO A 74 11.18 4.23 -8.25
N TRP A 75 10.84 3.69 -7.08
CA TRP A 75 11.67 3.66 -5.87
C TRP A 75 12.26 2.28 -5.56
N GLY A 76 12.13 1.29 -6.46
CA GLY A 76 12.79 0.00 -6.32
C GLY A 76 11.91 -1.20 -6.65
N GLU A 77 12.40 -2.37 -6.25
CA GLU A 77 11.83 -3.67 -6.63
C GLU A 77 11.44 -4.45 -5.36
N PRO A 78 10.25 -4.23 -4.79
CA PRO A 78 9.84 -4.96 -3.59
C PRO A 78 9.60 -6.45 -3.89
N PRO A 79 9.83 -7.34 -2.91
CA PRO A 79 9.54 -8.77 -3.05
C PRO A 79 8.04 -9.11 -2.97
N PHE A 80 7.19 -8.10 -2.82
CA PHE A 80 5.73 -8.18 -2.75
C PHE A 80 5.13 -7.09 -3.63
N VAL A 81 3.82 -7.13 -3.86
CA VAL A 81 3.09 -6.09 -4.61
C VAL A 81 2.03 -5.47 -3.70
N VAL A 82 1.85 -4.15 -3.77
CA VAL A 82 0.76 -3.42 -3.12
C VAL A 82 -0.08 -2.71 -4.19
N GLY A 83 -1.39 -2.59 -3.98
CA GLY A 83 -2.27 -1.80 -4.85
C GLY A 83 -2.99 -2.60 -5.93
N GLU A 84 -3.16 -2.01 -7.11
CA GLU A 84 -3.99 -2.55 -8.19
C GLU A 84 -3.54 -3.93 -8.69
N LEU A 85 -2.25 -4.10 -8.99
CA LEU A 85 -1.72 -5.39 -9.41
C LEU A 85 -1.89 -6.45 -8.31
N ALA A 86 -1.73 -6.08 -7.03
CA ALA A 86 -1.99 -7.00 -5.93
C ALA A 86 -3.44 -7.48 -5.90
N ARG A 87 -4.40 -6.56 -6.08
CA ARG A 87 -5.84 -6.85 -6.19
C ARG A 87 -6.15 -7.75 -7.39
N ALA A 88 -5.56 -7.47 -8.54
CA ALA A 88 -5.75 -8.26 -9.76
C ALA A 88 -5.20 -9.69 -9.62
N MET A 89 -3.98 -9.84 -9.11
CA MET A 89 -3.35 -11.13 -8.88
C MET A 89 -4.09 -11.95 -7.82
N GLY A 90 -4.49 -11.30 -6.72
CA GLY A 90 -5.23 -11.93 -5.64
C GLY A 90 -6.61 -12.44 -6.05
N SER A 91 -7.22 -11.91 -7.12
CA SER A 91 -8.45 -12.47 -7.69
C SER A 91 -8.24 -13.84 -8.35
N ARG A 92 -7.00 -14.14 -8.78
CA ARG A 92 -6.61 -15.41 -9.43
C ARG A 92 -6.06 -16.41 -8.43
N THR A 93 -5.25 -15.92 -7.47
CA THR A 93 -4.61 -16.76 -6.44
C THR A 93 -4.89 -16.21 -5.04
N PRO A 94 -6.12 -16.36 -4.50
CA PRO A 94 -6.51 -15.71 -3.25
C PRO A 94 -5.68 -16.11 -2.03
N ILE A 95 -5.13 -17.33 -2.02
CA ILE A 95 -4.29 -17.87 -0.95
C ILE A 95 -2.95 -17.12 -0.76
N ARG A 96 -2.59 -16.23 -1.69
CA ARG A 96 -1.40 -15.35 -1.64
C ARG A 96 -1.75 -13.88 -1.40
N LEU A 97 -3.03 -13.56 -1.27
CA LEU A 97 -3.54 -12.19 -1.13
C LEU A 97 -3.83 -11.85 0.33
N VAL A 98 -3.10 -10.87 0.85
CA VAL A 98 -3.48 -10.16 2.07
C VAL A 98 -4.52 -9.10 1.72
N SER A 99 -5.70 -9.24 2.31
CA SER A 99 -6.80 -8.27 2.23
C SER A 99 -7.35 -7.98 3.62
N SER A 100 -8.13 -6.89 3.75
CA SER A 100 -8.77 -6.52 5.02
C SER A 100 -7.81 -6.38 6.21
N ALA A 101 -6.55 -6.03 5.97
CA ALA A 101 -5.52 -5.95 7.02
C ALA A 101 -5.92 -4.98 8.15
N LYS A 102 -6.58 -3.86 7.83
CA LYS A 102 -7.13 -2.92 8.83
C LYS A 102 -8.12 -3.60 9.77
N SER A 103 -9.03 -4.42 9.25
CA SER A 103 -10.02 -5.13 10.06
C SER A 103 -9.35 -6.09 11.03
N TRP A 104 -8.37 -6.86 10.56
CA TRP A 104 -7.58 -7.77 11.41
C TRP A 104 -6.70 -7.02 12.42
N LEU A 105 -6.16 -5.85 12.06
CA LEU A 105 -5.37 -5.01 12.96
C LEU A 105 -6.20 -4.52 14.16
N CYS A 106 -7.49 -4.28 13.94
CA CYS A 106 -8.44 -3.81 14.95
C CYS A 106 -9.26 -4.93 15.61
N HIS A 107 -9.10 -6.18 15.18
CA HIS A 107 -9.89 -7.29 15.70
C HIS A 107 -9.38 -7.71 17.11
N PRO A 108 -10.21 -7.64 18.16
CA PRO A 108 -9.75 -7.83 19.54
C PRO A 108 -9.34 -9.27 19.88
N GLY A 109 -9.86 -10.25 19.13
CA GLY A 109 -9.60 -11.68 19.37
C GLY A 109 -8.37 -12.24 18.67
N VAL A 110 -7.52 -11.42 18.04
CA VAL A 110 -6.30 -11.89 17.37
C VAL A 110 -5.07 -11.16 17.84
N ASP A 111 -3.93 -11.85 17.81
CA ASP A 111 -2.64 -11.16 17.88
C ASP A 111 -2.34 -10.50 16.53
N ARG A 112 -2.58 -9.19 16.45
CA ARG A 112 -2.30 -8.35 15.28
C ARG A 112 -0.82 -8.29 14.87
N ARG A 113 0.09 -8.81 15.67
CA ARG A 113 1.53 -8.93 15.35
C ARG A 113 1.93 -10.33 14.89
N ALA A 114 1.08 -11.34 15.10
CA ALA A 114 1.33 -12.68 14.61
C ALA A 114 1.16 -12.77 13.09
N ALA A 115 1.95 -13.62 12.44
CA ALA A 115 1.85 -13.90 11.02
C ALA A 115 0.61 -14.77 10.74
N ILE A 116 -0.53 -14.11 10.48
CA ILE A 116 -1.84 -14.78 10.30
C ILE A 116 -2.48 -14.51 8.94
N LEU A 117 -1.85 -13.68 8.09
CA LEU A 117 -2.35 -13.32 6.75
C LEU A 117 -1.32 -13.69 5.68
N PRO A 118 -1.72 -14.19 4.49
CA PRO A 118 -3.09 -14.49 4.09
C PRO A 118 -3.68 -15.65 4.90
N VAL A 119 -5.01 -15.69 5.03
CA VAL A 119 -5.70 -16.79 5.71
C VAL A 119 -5.56 -18.04 4.86
N GLU A 120 -5.34 -19.20 5.49
CA GLU A 120 -5.18 -20.49 4.79
C GLU A 120 -4.03 -20.50 3.76
N ALA A 121 -2.99 -19.70 4.03
CA ALA A 121 -1.78 -19.69 3.23
C ALA A 121 -1.10 -21.09 3.26
N PRO A 122 -0.69 -21.64 2.10
CA PRO A 122 0.19 -22.79 2.05
C PRO A 122 1.52 -22.53 2.79
N GLU A 123 2.22 -23.60 3.18
CA GLU A 123 3.47 -23.52 3.96
C GLU A 123 4.56 -22.72 3.22
N GLU A 124 4.57 -22.75 1.88
CA GLU A 124 5.51 -21.99 1.06
C GLU A 124 5.21 -20.48 1.00
N VAL A 125 4.05 -20.03 1.49
CA VAL A 125 3.68 -18.61 1.53
C VAL A 125 4.01 -18.04 2.90
N GLY A 126 5.06 -17.21 2.96
CA GLY A 126 5.46 -16.52 4.18
C GLY A 126 4.37 -15.56 4.66
N GLN A 127 3.52 -16.02 5.58
CA GLN A 127 2.49 -15.19 6.20
C GLN A 127 3.10 -13.97 6.89
N ILE A 128 2.34 -12.88 6.91
CA ILE A 128 2.68 -11.63 7.57
C ILE A 128 1.57 -11.23 8.54
N SER A 129 1.88 -10.31 9.44
CA SER A 129 0.90 -9.80 10.38
C SER A 129 0.04 -8.67 9.79
N PRO A 130 -1.17 -8.44 10.35
CA PRO A 130 -1.98 -7.27 10.01
C PRO A 130 -1.23 -5.94 10.17
N LEU A 131 -0.38 -5.85 11.20
CA LEU A 131 0.50 -4.71 11.42
C LEU A 131 1.51 -4.56 10.28
N GLN A 132 2.19 -5.65 9.90
CA GLN A 132 3.19 -5.60 8.83
C GLN A 132 2.56 -5.20 7.48
N ALA A 133 1.39 -5.75 7.14
CA ALA A 133 0.67 -5.37 5.92
C ALA A 133 0.33 -3.87 5.91
N SER A 134 -0.16 -3.35 7.04
CA SER A 134 -0.47 -1.92 7.20
C SER A 134 0.77 -1.04 7.07
N ILE A 135 1.92 -1.48 7.61
CA ILE A 135 3.21 -0.81 7.41
C ILE A 135 3.58 -0.79 5.93
N ARG A 136 3.42 -1.89 5.18
CA ARG A 136 3.73 -1.93 3.74
C ARG A 136 2.87 -0.96 2.93
N TYR A 137 1.61 -0.77 3.30
CA TYR A 137 0.75 0.24 2.67
C TYR A 137 1.28 1.66 2.92
N LEU A 138 1.63 1.97 4.17
CA LEU A 138 2.19 3.27 4.53
C LEU A 138 3.57 3.51 3.91
N GLU A 139 4.42 2.49 3.80
CA GLU A 139 5.71 2.57 3.11
C GLU A 139 5.54 2.89 1.63
N HIS A 140 4.54 2.30 0.96
CA HIS A 140 4.21 2.61 -0.44
C HIS A 140 3.75 4.06 -0.60
N LEU A 141 2.84 4.53 0.27
CA LEU A 141 2.37 5.92 0.25
C LEU A 141 3.50 6.91 0.53
N ARG A 142 4.38 6.61 1.50
CA ARG A 142 5.55 7.43 1.79
C ARG A 142 6.50 7.48 0.60
N ALA A 143 6.81 6.33 -0.01
CA ALA A 143 7.71 6.29 -1.15
C ALA A 143 7.14 7.05 -2.37
N ALA A 144 5.83 6.98 -2.60
CA ALA A 144 5.15 7.79 -3.61
C ALA A 144 5.27 9.29 -3.31
N TRP A 145 5.11 9.70 -2.05
CA TRP A 145 5.30 11.08 -1.61
C TRP A 145 6.75 11.57 -1.78
N ASP A 146 7.72 10.74 -1.40
CA ASP A 146 9.14 11.09 -1.48
C ASP A 146 9.68 11.13 -2.93
N HIS A 147 8.98 10.51 -3.88
CA HIS A 147 9.34 10.49 -5.30
C HIS A 147 8.79 11.67 -6.11
N GLN A 148 8.02 12.57 -5.47
CA GLN A 148 7.48 13.77 -6.11
C GLN A 148 8.56 14.77 -6.54
#